data_AF-A0A951MPH5-F1
#
_entry.id   AF-A0A951MPH5-F1
#
_cell.length_a   1.000
_cell.length_b   1.000
_cell.length_c   1.000
_cell.angle_alpha   90.00
_cell.angle_beta   90.00
_cell.angle_gamma   90.00
#
_symmetry.space_group_name_H-M   'P 1'
#
loop_
_entity.id
_entity.type
_entity.pdbx_description
1 polymer ?
#
loop_
_entity_poly.entity_id
_entity_poly.type
_entity_poly.pdbx_seq_one_letter_code
_entity_poly.pdbx_strand_id
1 'polypeptide(L)'
;MSDTTEAAVKRLRKDSPIVDAVCRQLERQVDPAEADRVVAFAEIFFSKAPPDLLHERSTDALGHMALGAFRFLERSAHDRVDVEVLNPDVDNEGWYAPVTVIRTDVSERPFIVDTIREYLHSQELAIEHYVYPVLSVERGPDGRVLAVRPSREGARRESLVHCEVARVTDPETLESLRTEVAKRLQDVVRATDDFHPMVDAANRVVAELAETARDVPAKKRELEEIQAFLRWLRDGAFVFLGYRAYDIVDIDGRRHIVVEPGSGLGILRNEAESSYADPVAMDNLEPGLRELVEGGPALIISKSNAAATVHRSARMDYIGVKKLDAEGRVVGEHRFMGLFTSRAYAEEAEKIPILREKLEQILEAAGVAAGSHDFKEINTIFNSMPKEELFLTSAEEIGADVRTVLTTYHTNDVRVTLREDPLHRGVSAMVILPKDRFSGEVRRSIELALVDAVVAYFFGQLRYALHLDPVRIQNLVFGQIRIGVFAPVVGIVHLHSELVAVAQARL
;
A
#
# COMPACT_ATOMS: atom_id res chain seq x y z
N MET A 1 1.01 18.03 11.28
CA MET A 1 -0.21 18.86 11.15
C MET A 1 -0.05 19.74 9.91
N SER A 2 -0.77 19.42 8.84
CA SER A 2 -0.69 20.11 7.54
C SER A 2 -1.39 21.46 7.56
N ASP A 3 -2.46 21.64 8.36
CA ASP A 3 -3.13 22.94 8.49
C ASP A 3 -2.33 23.93 9.33
N THR A 4 -1.90 25.04 8.71
CA THR A 4 -1.36 26.21 9.41
C THR A 4 -2.44 27.26 9.54
N THR A 5 -2.75 27.69 10.77
CA THR A 5 -3.66 28.81 10.99
C THR A 5 -2.99 30.14 10.69
N GLU A 6 -3.75 31.15 10.31
CA GLU A 6 -3.26 32.52 10.09
C GLU A 6 -2.53 33.10 11.32
N ALA A 7 -2.97 32.71 12.53
CA ALA A 7 -2.29 33.05 13.77
C ALA A 7 -0.90 32.42 13.90
N ALA A 8 -0.68 31.21 13.38
CA ALA A 8 0.62 30.54 13.38
C ALA A 8 1.59 31.19 12.39
N VAL A 9 1.12 31.55 11.19
CA VAL A 9 1.92 32.29 10.20
C VAL A 9 2.37 33.65 10.76
N LYS A 10 1.45 34.39 11.38
CA LYS A 10 1.73 35.70 11.96
C LYS A 10 2.69 35.65 13.17
N ARG A 11 2.72 34.54 13.91
CA ARG A 11 3.72 34.31 14.97
C ARG A 11 5.09 34.01 14.38
N LEU A 12 5.16 33.21 13.33
CA LEU A 12 6.42 32.85 12.68
C LEU A 12 7.22 34.09 12.22
N ARG A 13 6.57 35.08 11.60
CA ARG A 13 7.24 36.34 11.20
C ARG A 13 7.73 37.16 12.39
N LYS A 14 7.04 37.11 13.53
CA LYS A 14 7.46 37.81 14.75
C LYS A 14 8.59 37.10 15.50
N ASP A 15 8.59 35.77 15.44
CA ASP A 15 9.45 34.93 16.27
C ASP A 15 10.68 34.41 15.49
N SER A 16 10.72 34.56 14.16
CA SER A 16 11.84 34.16 13.28
C SER A 16 12.48 35.34 12.55
N PRO A 17 13.60 35.89 13.07
CA PRO A 17 14.32 36.99 12.42
C PRO A 17 14.77 36.69 11.00
N ILE A 18 15.08 35.43 10.70
CA ILE A 18 15.52 35.03 9.36
C ILE A 18 14.37 35.05 8.35
N VAL A 19 13.17 34.59 8.72
CA VAL A 19 12.00 34.64 7.83
C VAL A 19 11.59 36.08 7.55
N ASP A 20 11.62 36.96 8.56
CA ASP A 20 11.35 38.38 8.35
C ASP A 20 12.41 39.06 7.45
N ALA A 21 13.69 38.67 7.58
CA ALA A 21 14.74 39.14 6.67
C ALA A 21 14.52 38.66 5.24
N VAL A 22 14.10 37.41 5.04
CA VAL A 22 13.74 36.85 3.72
C VAL A 22 12.56 37.63 3.11
N CYS A 23 11.50 37.88 3.88
CA CYS A 23 10.34 38.63 3.39
C CYS A 23 10.72 40.05 2.95
N ARG A 24 11.52 40.78 3.76
CA ARG A 24 12.02 42.12 3.42
C ARG A 24 12.94 42.12 2.19
N GLN A 25 13.68 41.04 1.98
CA GLN A 25 14.49 40.87 0.78
C GLN A 25 13.61 40.65 -0.46
N LEU A 26 12.62 39.77 -0.37
CA LEU A 26 11.68 39.49 -1.47
C LEU A 26 10.93 40.76 -1.90
N GLU A 27 10.44 41.57 -0.95
CA GLU A 27 9.79 42.87 -1.22
C GLU A 27 10.65 43.83 -2.09
N ARG A 28 11.98 43.68 -2.06
CA ARG A 28 12.91 44.51 -2.84
C ARG A 28 13.33 43.88 -4.16
N GLN A 29 13.24 42.55 -4.28
CA GLN A 29 13.70 41.79 -5.44
C GLN A 29 12.65 41.62 -6.53
N VAL A 30 11.36 41.59 -6.16
CA VAL A 30 10.25 41.29 -7.07
C VAL A 30 9.51 42.56 -7.52
N ASP A 31 8.67 42.45 -8.56
CA ASP A 31 7.85 43.58 -8.99
C ASP A 31 6.89 44.02 -7.86
N PRO A 32 6.73 45.33 -7.59
CA PRO A 32 5.77 45.80 -6.57
C PRO A 32 4.35 45.24 -6.72
N ALA A 33 3.91 44.92 -7.94
CA ALA A 33 2.60 44.35 -8.22
C ALA A 33 2.43 42.88 -7.79
N GLU A 34 3.52 42.18 -7.47
CA GLU A 34 3.52 40.78 -7.01
C GLU A 34 4.11 40.57 -5.61
N ALA A 35 4.78 41.57 -5.04
CA ALA A 35 5.41 41.49 -3.73
C ALA A 35 4.50 40.90 -2.65
N ASP A 36 3.25 41.37 -2.55
CA ASP A 36 2.30 40.88 -1.55
C ASP A 36 2.03 39.37 -1.69
N ARG A 37 1.94 38.84 -2.92
CA ARG A 37 1.68 37.41 -3.18
C ARG A 37 2.90 36.56 -2.82
N VAL A 38 4.08 37.01 -3.24
CA VAL A 38 5.34 36.29 -3.00
C VAL A 38 5.67 36.26 -1.50
N VAL A 39 5.48 37.36 -0.79
CA VAL A 39 5.71 37.45 0.66
C VAL A 39 4.70 36.57 1.41
N ALA A 40 3.42 36.64 1.08
CA ALA A 40 2.40 35.79 1.69
C ALA A 40 2.72 34.29 1.48
N PHE A 41 3.16 33.91 0.28
CA PHE A 41 3.62 32.56 -0.01
C PHE A 41 4.83 32.18 0.85
N ALA A 42 5.87 33.01 0.90
CA ALA A 42 7.10 32.73 1.65
C ALA A 42 6.85 32.54 3.15
N GLU A 43 5.97 33.36 3.74
CA GLU A 43 5.56 33.21 5.14
C GLU A 43 4.91 31.84 5.40
N ILE A 44 4.01 31.40 4.51
CA ILE A 44 3.35 30.09 4.65
C ILE A 44 4.34 28.95 4.40
N PHE A 45 5.17 29.06 3.36
CA PHE A 45 6.17 28.08 2.98
C PHE A 45 7.15 27.81 4.13
N PHE A 46 7.78 28.87 4.66
CA PHE A 46 8.73 28.72 5.77
C PHE A 46 8.06 28.41 7.11
N SER A 47 6.74 28.61 7.27
CA SER A 47 6.02 28.12 8.45
C SER A 47 6.01 26.59 8.56
N LYS A 48 6.28 25.90 7.45
CA LYS A 48 6.40 24.44 7.36
C LYS A 48 7.83 23.96 7.15
N ALA A 49 8.81 24.86 7.09
CA ALA A 49 10.20 24.49 6.92
C ALA A 49 10.77 23.89 8.22
N PRO A 50 11.60 22.83 8.14
CA PRO A 50 12.34 22.36 9.30
C PRO A 50 13.33 23.46 9.77
N PRO A 51 13.60 23.59 11.08
CA PRO A 51 14.53 24.58 11.60
C PRO A 51 15.93 24.50 10.96
N ASP A 52 16.42 23.29 10.72
CA ASP A 52 17.76 23.07 10.16
C ASP A 52 17.91 23.70 8.76
N LEU A 53 16.88 23.62 7.91
CA LEU A 53 16.86 24.30 6.60
C LEU A 53 17.06 25.81 6.75
N LEU A 54 16.39 26.43 7.74
CA LEU A 54 16.51 27.86 8.00
C LEU A 54 17.90 28.23 8.57
N HIS A 55 18.57 27.32 9.27
CA HIS A 55 19.88 27.57 9.84
C HIS A 55 21.04 27.33 8.86
N GLU A 56 20.89 26.37 7.96
CA GLU A 56 21.92 25.96 7.00
C GLU A 56 22.01 26.87 5.77
N ARG A 57 21.02 27.74 5.54
CA ARG A 57 20.91 28.56 4.34
C ARG A 57 21.01 30.04 4.66
N SER A 58 21.59 30.80 3.74
CA SER A 58 21.60 32.26 3.83
C SER A 58 20.20 32.83 3.58
N THR A 59 19.94 34.03 4.08
CA THR A 59 18.70 34.77 3.76
C THR A 59 18.49 34.89 2.24
N ASP A 60 19.57 35.09 1.49
CA ASP A 60 19.54 35.21 0.04
C ASP A 60 19.11 33.90 -0.64
N ALA A 61 19.71 32.77 -0.24
CA ALA A 61 19.35 31.47 -0.77
C ALA A 61 17.89 31.10 -0.43
N LEU A 62 17.43 31.40 0.79
CA LEU A 62 16.04 31.19 1.19
C LEU A 62 15.07 32.08 0.39
N GLY A 63 15.43 33.33 0.11
CA GLY A 63 14.64 34.21 -0.76
C GLY A 63 14.49 33.63 -2.17
N HIS A 64 15.60 33.23 -2.79
CA HIS A 64 15.60 32.60 -4.10
C HIS A 64 14.82 31.27 -4.13
N MET A 65 14.97 30.43 -3.09
CA MET A 65 14.20 29.19 -2.94
C MET A 65 12.69 29.42 -2.88
N ALA A 66 12.24 30.39 -2.07
CA ALA A 66 10.82 30.73 -1.97
C ALA A 66 10.29 31.31 -3.28
N LEU A 67 11.06 32.15 -3.95
CA LEU A 67 10.69 32.70 -5.25
C LEU A 67 10.57 31.59 -6.30
N GLY A 68 11.54 30.68 -6.40
CA GLY A 68 11.50 29.53 -7.32
C GLY A 68 10.28 28.64 -7.08
N ALA A 69 9.99 28.32 -5.82
CA ALA A 69 8.80 27.55 -5.44
C ALA A 69 7.48 28.29 -5.77
N PHE A 70 7.43 29.62 -5.59
CA PHE A 70 6.28 30.44 -5.99
C PHE A 70 6.09 30.46 -7.51
N ARG A 71 7.18 30.60 -8.29
CA ARG A 71 7.12 30.55 -9.75
C ARG A 71 6.66 29.18 -10.26
N PHE A 72 7.07 28.10 -9.60
CA PHE A 72 6.55 26.77 -9.87
C PHE A 72 5.04 26.73 -9.63
N LEU A 73 4.56 27.19 -8.47
CA LEU A 73 3.12 27.29 -8.15
C LEU A 73 2.34 28.11 -9.20
N GLU A 74 2.90 29.21 -9.71
CA GLU A 74 2.27 30.03 -10.76
C GLU A 74 2.08 29.27 -12.08
N ARG A 75 2.98 28.34 -12.41
CA ARG A 75 2.88 27.48 -13.62
C ARG A 75 1.99 26.26 -13.41
N SER A 76 1.75 25.88 -12.16
CA SER A 76 0.93 24.73 -11.79
C SER A 76 -0.58 25.01 -11.88
N ALA A 77 -1.37 23.93 -11.87
CA ALA A 77 -2.83 24.01 -11.88
C ALA A 77 -3.48 23.07 -10.87
N HIS A 78 -4.53 23.54 -10.20
CA HIS A 78 -5.27 22.82 -9.16
C HIS A 78 -5.67 21.37 -9.53
N ASP A 79 -6.15 21.19 -10.76
CA ASP A 79 -6.68 19.92 -11.27
C ASP A 79 -5.63 19.10 -12.05
N ARG A 80 -4.34 19.45 -11.92
CA ARG A 80 -3.22 18.77 -12.59
C ARG A 80 -2.21 18.29 -11.55
N VAL A 81 -1.48 17.23 -11.90
CA VAL A 81 -0.28 16.83 -11.19
C VAL A 81 0.91 17.50 -11.86
N ASP A 82 1.51 18.46 -11.17
CA ASP A 82 2.71 19.16 -11.63
C ASP A 82 3.93 18.68 -10.84
N VAL A 83 5.02 18.37 -11.55
CA VAL A 83 6.28 17.89 -10.96
C VAL A 83 7.46 18.52 -11.66
N GLU A 84 8.37 19.09 -10.88
CA GLU A 84 9.65 19.65 -11.31
C GLU A 84 10.77 18.98 -10.52
N VAL A 85 11.81 18.52 -11.22
CA VAL A 85 13.02 17.92 -10.62
C VAL A 85 14.22 18.63 -11.20
N LEU A 86 15.05 19.23 -10.35
CA LEU A 86 16.20 20.01 -10.78
C LEU A 86 17.33 20.00 -9.75
N ASN A 87 18.53 20.38 -10.18
CA ASN A 87 19.64 20.68 -9.29
C ASN A 87 19.77 22.21 -9.19
N PRO A 88 19.60 22.81 -7.99
CA PRO A 88 19.68 24.25 -7.85
C PRO A 88 21.11 24.72 -8.12
N ASP A 89 21.24 25.70 -9.01
CA ASP A 89 22.45 26.47 -9.24
C ASP A 89 22.14 27.96 -9.33
N VAL A 90 23.18 28.79 -9.29
CA VAL A 90 23.05 30.25 -9.27
C VAL A 90 22.41 30.77 -10.57
N ASP A 91 22.62 30.09 -11.69
CA ASP A 91 22.15 30.54 -13.00
C ASP A 91 20.65 30.21 -13.19
N ASN A 92 20.18 29.09 -12.66
CA ASN A 92 18.82 28.58 -12.84
C ASN A 92 17.86 28.98 -11.73
N GLU A 93 18.32 29.01 -10.48
CA GLU A 93 17.49 29.19 -9.29
C GLU A 93 17.95 30.38 -8.45
N GLY A 94 19.14 30.93 -8.70
CA GLY A 94 19.72 32.03 -7.91
C GLY A 94 20.35 31.57 -6.60
N TRP A 95 20.42 30.26 -6.35
CA TRP A 95 21.07 29.68 -5.18
C TRP A 95 21.67 28.32 -5.51
N TYR A 96 22.68 27.92 -4.75
CA TYR A 96 23.34 26.63 -4.92
C TYR A 96 23.26 25.81 -3.63
N ALA A 97 22.95 24.53 -3.80
CA ALA A 97 23.18 23.51 -2.80
C ALA A 97 23.53 22.18 -3.49
N PRO A 98 24.33 21.31 -2.84
CA PRO A 98 24.69 20.01 -3.38
C PRO A 98 23.55 18.99 -3.20
N VAL A 99 22.34 19.35 -3.61
CA VAL A 99 21.11 18.54 -3.51
C VAL A 99 20.42 18.45 -4.87
N THR A 100 19.43 17.57 -4.98
CA THR A 100 18.39 17.61 -6.02
C THR A 100 17.08 18.05 -5.36
N VAL A 101 16.40 19.02 -5.98
CA VAL A 101 15.12 19.55 -5.55
C VAL A 101 14.01 18.88 -6.35
N ILE A 102 13.00 18.38 -5.64
CA ILE A 102 11.75 17.86 -6.20
C ILE A 102 10.62 18.76 -5.71
N ARG A 103 9.92 19.41 -6.64
CA ARG A 103 8.72 20.20 -6.36
C ARG A 103 7.51 19.51 -6.96
N THR A 104 6.43 19.44 -6.20
CA THR A 104 5.15 18.92 -6.70
C THR A 104 4.02 19.84 -6.30
N ASP A 105 3.03 19.98 -7.17
CA ASP A 105 1.77 20.64 -6.84
C ASP A 105 0.60 19.81 -7.38
N VAL A 106 -0.42 19.65 -6.53
CA VAL A 106 -1.64 18.91 -6.82
C VAL A 106 -2.72 19.38 -5.85
N SER A 107 -3.99 19.27 -6.22
CA SER A 107 -5.10 19.47 -5.28
C SER A 107 -4.93 18.61 -4.01
N GLU A 108 -5.09 19.24 -2.85
CA GLU A 108 -4.90 18.65 -1.52
C GLU A 108 -5.79 17.42 -1.33
N ARG A 109 -5.16 16.29 -1.00
CA ARG A 109 -5.81 14.99 -0.84
C ARG A 109 -4.94 14.06 0.03
N PRO A 110 -5.51 12.99 0.60
CA PRO A 110 -4.74 11.99 1.31
C PRO A 110 -3.62 11.38 0.47
N PHE A 111 -2.58 10.90 1.14
CA PHE A 111 -1.49 10.07 0.60
C PHE A 111 -0.40 10.76 -0.23
N ILE A 112 -0.45 12.08 -0.46
CA ILE A 112 0.58 12.78 -1.27
C ILE A 112 1.98 12.60 -0.68
N VAL A 113 2.19 13.05 0.56
CA VAL A 113 3.50 13.14 1.20
C VAL A 113 4.14 11.77 1.38
N ASP A 114 3.36 10.84 1.90
CA ASP A 114 3.74 9.46 2.16
C ASP A 114 4.04 8.70 0.86
N THR A 115 3.28 8.91 -0.21
CA THR A 115 3.61 8.34 -1.54
C THR A 115 4.96 8.83 -2.07
N ILE A 116 5.24 10.13 -1.97
CA ILE A 116 6.52 10.70 -2.42
C ILE A 116 7.67 10.14 -1.59
N ARG A 117 7.55 10.20 -0.25
CA ARG A 117 8.59 9.73 0.67
C ARG A 117 8.93 8.26 0.46
N GLU A 118 7.90 7.44 0.33
CA GLU A 118 8.07 6.01 0.13
C GLU A 118 8.73 5.69 -1.20
N TYR A 119 8.36 6.40 -2.27
CA TYR A 119 9.03 6.26 -3.55
C TYR A 119 10.51 6.62 -3.44
N LEU A 120 10.86 7.77 -2.86
CA LEU A 120 12.24 8.20 -2.68
C LEU A 120 13.05 7.22 -1.83
N HIS A 121 12.45 6.71 -0.75
CA HIS A 121 13.06 5.67 0.07
C HIS A 121 13.33 4.38 -0.72
N SER A 122 12.40 3.96 -1.60
CA SER A 122 12.59 2.80 -2.48
C SER A 122 13.70 2.98 -3.53
N GLN A 123 14.08 4.24 -3.81
CA GLN A 123 15.22 4.59 -4.67
C GLN A 123 16.51 4.83 -3.88
N GLU A 124 16.51 4.55 -2.56
CA GLU A 124 17.64 4.80 -1.66
C GLU A 124 18.09 6.27 -1.62
N LEU A 125 17.19 7.20 -1.97
CA LEU A 125 17.46 8.63 -1.94
C LEU A 125 17.13 9.19 -0.56
N ALA A 126 18.17 9.55 0.19
CA ALA A 126 18.03 10.22 1.47
C ALA A 126 17.38 11.60 1.29
N ILE A 127 16.31 11.84 2.06
CA ILE A 127 15.64 13.14 2.13
C ILE A 127 16.40 14.01 3.14
N GLU A 128 16.93 15.14 2.67
CA GLU A 128 17.62 16.13 3.51
C GLU A 128 16.61 17.09 4.14
N HIS A 129 15.77 17.72 3.32
CA HIS A 129 14.77 18.68 3.76
C HIS A 129 13.43 18.42 3.09
N TYR A 130 12.32 18.64 3.80
CA TYR A 130 10.98 18.38 3.29
C TYR A 130 9.98 19.43 3.78
N VAL A 131 9.56 20.32 2.89
CA VAL A 131 8.63 21.42 3.15
C VAL A 131 7.33 21.18 2.39
N TYR A 132 6.19 21.14 3.06
CA TYR A 132 4.91 20.75 2.44
C TYR A 132 3.74 21.60 2.97
N PRO A 133 3.63 22.87 2.53
CA PRO A 133 2.50 23.69 2.91
C PRO A 133 1.24 23.31 2.13
N VAL A 134 0.11 23.29 2.85
CA VAL A 134 -1.22 23.29 2.22
C VAL A 134 -1.67 24.73 2.03
N LEU A 135 -1.97 25.08 0.80
CA LEU A 135 -2.23 26.44 0.35
C LEU A 135 -3.70 26.58 -0.06
N SER A 136 -4.30 27.73 0.22
CA SER A 136 -5.49 28.18 -0.51
C SER A 136 -5.04 29.17 -1.58
N VAL A 137 -5.21 28.79 -2.85
CA VAL A 137 -4.73 29.57 -4.00
C VAL A 137 -5.94 30.09 -4.77
N GLU A 138 -6.04 31.41 -4.86
CA GLU A 138 -7.03 32.08 -5.69
C GLU A 138 -6.42 32.36 -7.05
N ARG A 139 -6.99 31.77 -8.11
CA ARG A 139 -6.51 31.92 -9.49
C ARG A 139 -7.51 32.70 -10.34
N GLY A 140 -6.99 33.53 -11.23
CA GLY A 140 -7.79 34.25 -12.23
C GLY A 140 -8.24 33.32 -13.37
N PRO A 141 -9.09 33.80 -14.29
CA PRO A 141 -9.55 33.03 -15.45
C PRO A 141 -8.42 32.57 -16.38
N ASP A 142 -7.27 33.26 -16.36
CA ASP A 142 -6.06 32.95 -17.10
C ASP A 142 -5.10 32.01 -16.35
N GLY A 143 -5.51 31.50 -15.19
CA GLY A 143 -4.73 30.59 -14.34
C GLY A 143 -3.71 31.28 -13.43
N ARG A 144 -3.54 32.60 -13.55
CA ARG A 144 -2.57 33.37 -12.73
C ARG A 144 -2.98 33.38 -11.27
N VAL A 145 -1.99 33.30 -10.39
CA VAL A 145 -2.21 33.40 -8.94
C VAL A 145 -2.55 34.85 -8.57
N LEU A 146 -3.76 35.06 -8.06
CA LEU A 146 -4.24 36.35 -7.57
C LEU A 146 -3.98 36.51 -6.07
N ALA A 147 -4.02 35.42 -5.30
CA ALA A 147 -3.69 35.42 -3.89
C ALA A 147 -3.28 34.02 -3.39
N VAL A 148 -2.37 33.98 -2.43
CA VAL A 148 -2.01 32.78 -1.66
C VAL A 148 -2.35 33.01 -0.20
N ARG A 149 -3.07 32.08 0.41
CA ARG A 149 -3.51 32.17 1.81
C ARG A 149 -3.26 30.86 2.53
N PRO A 150 -3.18 30.86 3.87
CA PRO A 150 -3.15 29.63 4.64
C PRO A 150 -4.40 28.78 4.33
N SER A 151 -4.22 27.46 4.31
CA SER A 151 -5.33 26.50 4.18
C SER A 151 -6.47 26.80 5.16
N ARG A 152 -7.71 26.73 4.66
CA ARG A 152 -8.95 26.78 5.45
C ARG A 152 -9.92 25.72 4.91
N GLU A 153 -10.74 25.17 5.79
CA GLU A 153 -11.81 24.26 5.38
C GLU A 153 -12.77 24.95 4.38
N GLY A 154 -13.21 24.20 3.37
CA GLY A 154 -14.13 24.67 2.33
C GLY A 154 -13.50 25.47 1.19
N ALA A 155 -12.21 25.79 1.24
CA ALA A 155 -11.48 26.39 0.12
C ALA A 155 -10.94 25.33 -0.85
N ARG A 156 -10.67 25.73 -2.11
CA ARG A 156 -9.81 24.94 -3.00
C ARG A 156 -8.39 24.96 -2.45
N ARG A 157 -7.90 23.79 -2.08
CA ARG A 157 -6.60 23.61 -1.44
C ARG A 157 -5.63 22.93 -2.40
N GLU A 158 -4.42 23.42 -2.44
CA GLU A 158 -3.29 22.87 -3.21
C GLU A 158 -2.22 22.40 -2.22
N SER A 159 -1.64 21.23 -2.48
CA SER A 159 -0.57 20.62 -1.69
C SER A 159 0.75 20.81 -2.41
N LEU A 160 1.44 21.88 -2.07
CA LEU A 160 2.79 22.08 -2.56
C LEU A 160 3.75 21.23 -1.74
N VAL A 161 4.66 20.53 -2.42
CA VAL A 161 5.82 19.87 -1.81
C VAL A 161 7.08 20.48 -2.39
N HIS A 162 8.05 20.76 -1.52
CA HIS A 162 9.43 21.03 -1.85
C HIS A 162 10.29 20.05 -1.05
N CYS A 163 10.98 19.16 -1.74
CA CYS A 163 11.82 18.14 -1.14
C CYS A 163 13.26 18.30 -1.65
N GLU A 164 14.23 18.36 -0.76
CA GLU A 164 15.66 18.24 -1.07
C GLU A 164 16.09 16.79 -0.79
N VAL A 165 16.71 16.15 -1.78
CA VAL A 165 17.31 14.81 -1.66
C VAL A 165 18.78 14.85 -2.02
N ALA A 166 19.50 13.79 -1.66
CA ALA A 166 20.89 13.58 -2.09
C ALA A 166 21.03 13.83 -3.60
N ARG A 167 22.07 14.60 -3.99
CA ARG A 167 22.22 15.06 -5.37
C ARG A 167 22.35 13.92 -6.37
N VAL A 168 21.50 13.96 -7.39
CA VAL A 168 21.53 13.11 -8.57
C VAL A 168 22.13 13.90 -9.73
N THR A 169 23.21 13.36 -10.33
CA THR A 169 23.94 14.04 -11.41
C THR A 169 23.55 13.55 -12.80
N ASP A 170 22.99 12.35 -12.91
CA ASP A 170 22.61 11.75 -14.18
C ASP A 170 21.27 12.32 -14.69
N PRO A 171 21.24 12.95 -15.89
CA PRO A 171 20.02 13.53 -16.43
C PRO A 171 18.89 12.53 -16.70
N GLU A 172 19.22 11.29 -17.10
CA GLU A 172 18.19 10.26 -17.32
C GLU A 172 17.51 9.87 -16.00
N THR A 173 18.29 9.75 -14.93
CA THR A 173 17.77 9.50 -13.57
C THR A 173 16.89 10.66 -13.09
N LEU A 174 17.27 11.92 -13.34
CA LEU A 174 16.43 13.09 -12.99
C LEU A 174 15.08 13.06 -13.71
N GLU A 175 15.07 12.75 -15.01
CA GLU A 175 13.84 12.66 -15.80
C GLU A 175 12.98 11.46 -15.40
N SER A 176 13.62 10.34 -15.02
CA SER A 176 12.94 9.17 -14.46
C SER A 176 12.25 9.51 -13.13
N LEU A 177 12.95 10.19 -12.21
CA LEU A 177 12.36 10.68 -10.94
C LEU A 177 11.14 11.57 -11.20
N ARG A 178 11.26 12.53 -12.12
CA ARG A 178 10.16 13.44 -12.48
C ARG A 178 8.95 12.66 -12.99
N THR A 179 9.18 11.72 -13.91
CA THR A 179 8.11 10.91 -14.54
C THR A 179 7.44 9.98 -13.55
N GLU A 180 8.20 9.28 -12.71
CA GLU A 180 7.66 8.33 -11.74
C GLU A 180 6.93 9.02 -10.58
N VAL A 181 7.43 10.17 -10.08
CA VAL A 181 6.70 10.98 -9.09
C VAL A 181 5.37 11.46 -9.67
N ALA A 182 5.37 11.97 -10.92
CA ALA A 182 4.15 12.42 -11.58
C ALA A 182 3.14 11.27 -11.76
N LYS A 183 3.60 10.09 -12.20
CA LYS A 183 2.75 8.91 -12.36
C LYS A 183 2.14 8.46 -11.04
N ARG A 184 2.93 8.39 -9.96
CA ARG A 184 2.45 7.97 -8.64
C ARG A 184 1.45 8.97 -8.05
N LEU A 185 1.70 10.27 -8.19
CA LEU A 185 0.73 11.29 -7.78
C LEU A 185 -0.54 11.24 -8.64
N GLN A 186 -0.45 10.87 -9.91
CA GLN A 186 -1.65 10.63 -10.74
C GLN A 186 -2.44 9.42 -10.26
N ASP A 187 -1.79 8.38 -9.75
CA ASP A 187 -2.46 7.24 -9.10
C ASP A 187 -3.09 7.64 -7.77
N VAL A 188 -2.44 8.51 -6.97
CA VAL A 188 -3.04 9.12 -5.77
C VAL A 188 -4.33 9.84 -6.15
N VAL A 189 -4.29 10.65 -7.22
CA VAL A 189 -5.47 11.37 -7.72
C VAL A 189 -6.59 10.41 -8.07
N ARG A 190 -6.32 9.38 -8.88
CA ARG A 190 -7.33 8.39 -9.29
C ARG A 190 -7.93 7.64 -8.09
N ALA A 191 -7.09 7.14 -7.20
CA ALA A 191 -7.53 6.37 -6.03
C ALA A 191 -8.39 7.20 -5.07
N THR A 192 -8.05 8.47 -4.89
CA THR A 192 -8.79 9.38 -3.98
C THR A 192 -10.06 9.94 -4.63
N ASP A 193 -10.06 10.27 -5.92
CA ASP A 193 -11.26 10.69 -6.66
C ASP A 193 -12.30 9.56 -6.68
N ASP A 194 -11.86 8.32 -6.90
CA ASP A 194 -12.74 7.16 -6.99
C ASP A 194 -12.97 6.46 -5.64
N PHE A 195 -12.51 7.00 -4.52
CA PHE A 195 -12.65 6.35 -3.21
C PHE A 195 -14.12 6.05 -2.88
N HIS A 196 -15.00 7.05 -3.01
CA HIS A 196 -16.43 6.86 -2.78
C HIS A 196 -17.07 5.92 -3.82
N PRO A 197 -16.82 6.07 -5.14
CA PRO A 197 -17.24 5.08 -6.13
C PRO A 197 -16.82 3.63 -5.83
N MET A 198 -15.61 3.40 -5.31
CA MET A 198 -15.14 2.07 -4.91
C MET A 198 -15.88 1.54 -3.67
N VAL A 199 -16.16 2.41 -2.70
CA VAL A 199 -17.02 2.08 -1.54
C VAL A 199 -18.44 1.72 -1.99
N ASP A 200 -19.00 2.47 -2.95
CA ASP A 200 -20.31 2.18 -3.51
C ASP A 200 -20.32 0.86 -4.27
N ALA A 201 -19.25 0.53 -5.00
CA ALA A 201 -19.09 -0.78 -5.61
C ALA A 201 -19.09 -1.90 -4.55
N ALA A 202 -18.37 -1.75 -3.44
CA ALA A 202 -18.42 -2.72 -2.34
C ALA A 202 -19.84 -2.87 -1.74
N ASN A 203 -20.58 -1.77 -1.59
CA ASN A 203 -21.96 -1.79 -1.14
C ASN A 203 -22.89 -2.51 -2.13
N ARG A 204 -22.70 -2.33 -3.45
CA ARG A 204 -23.46 -3.06 -4.47
C ARG A 204 -23.20 -4.56 -4.37
N VAL A 205 -21.94 -4.97 -4.27
CA VAL A 205 -21.58 -6.39 -4.11
C VAL A 205 -22.20 -6.98 -2.85
N VAL A 206 -22.22 -6.24 -1.74
CA VAL A 206 -22.92 -6.68 -0.51
C VAL A 206 -24.42 -6.93 -0.77
N ALA A 207 -25.09 -6.07 -1.53
CA ALA A 207 -26.50 -6.24 -1.88
C ALA A 207 -26.70 -7.47 -2.79
N GLU A 208 -25.90 -7.61 -3.84
CA GLU A 208 -25.94 -8.75 -4.77
C GLU A 208 -25.78 -10.09 -4.03
N LEU A 209 -24.78 -10.19 -3.15
CA LEU A 209 -24.58 -11.39 -2.32
C LEU A 209 -25.78 -11.70 -1.41
N ALA A 210 -26.48 -10.67 -0.92
CA ALA A 210 -27.68 -10.85 -0.12
C ALA A 210 -28.85 -11.40 -0.95
N GLU A 211 -28.94 -11.03 -2.23
CA GLU A 211 -29.92 -11.61 -3.16
C GLU A 211 -29.59 -13.08 -3.43
N THR A 212 -28.34 -13.37 -3.84
CA THR A 212 -27.89 -14.76 -4.10
C THR A 212 -28.04 -15.65 -2.86
N ALA A 213 -27.80 -15.14 -1.65
CA ALA A 213 -27.97 -15.90 -0.42
C ALA A 213 -29.43 -16.34 -0.16
N ARG A 214 -30.42 -15.63 -0.72
CA ARG A 214 -31.83 -16.04 -0.70
C ARG A 214 -32.11 -17.13 -1.72
N ASP A 215 -31.53 -17.02 -2.91
CA ASP A 215 -31.76 -17.93 -4.04
C ASP A 215 -31.00 -19.25 -3.89
N VAL A 216 -29.85 -19.23 -3.22
CA VAL A 216 -28.96 -20.38 -3.01
C VAL A 216 -28.74 -20.64 -1.51
N PRO A 217 -29.72 -21.21 -0.78
CA PRO A 217 -29.63 -21.40 0.68
C PRO A 217 -28.42 -22.20 1.15
N ALA A 218 -27.89 -23.10 0.32
CA ALA A 218 -26.70 -23.90 0.62
C ALA A 218 -25.43 -23.05 0.79
N LYS A 219 -25.35 -21.87 0.16
CA LYS A 219 -24.22 -20.92 0.27
C LYS A 219 -24.50 -19.76 1.23
N LYS A 220 -25.69 -19.72 1.86
CA LYS A 220 -26.14 -18.56 2.65
C LYS A 220 -25.12 -18.11 3.69
N ARG A 221 -24.60 -19.04 4.50
CA ARG A 221 -23.62 -18.74 5.57
C ARG A 221 -22.34 -18.12 5.02
N GLU A 222 -21.76 -18.72 3.97
CA GLU A 222 -20.57 -18.21 3.28
C GLU A 222 -20.82 -16.78 2.75
N LEU A 223 -21.93 -16.57 2.04
CA LEU A 223 -22.25 -15.27 1.44
C LEU A 223 -22.53 -14.19 2.50
N GLU A 224 -23.19 -14.53 3.62
CA GLU A 224 -23.40 -13.61 4.74
C GLU A 224 -22.09 -13.19 5.41
N GLU A 225 -21.12 -14.12 5.52
CA GLU A 225 -19.80 -13.83 6.06
C GLU A 225 -18.97 -12.93 5.12
N ILE A 226 -19.03 -13.18 3.80
CA ILE A 226 -18.39 -12.31 2.79
C ILE A 226 -18.99 -10.90 2.85
N GLN A 227 -20.31 -10.78 2.99
CA GLN A 227 -20.95 -9.47 3.16
C GLN A 227 -20.45 -8.74 4.43
N ALA A 228 -20.28 -9.46 5.54
CA ALA A 228 -19.74 -8.89 6.76
C ALA A 228 -18.29 -8.42 6.57
N PHE A 229 -17.49 -9.19 5.84
CA PHE A 229 -16.12 -8.83 5.48
C PHE A 229 -16.06 -7.57 4.62
N LEU A 230 -16.85 -7.47 3.55
CA LEU A 230 -16.89 -6.28 2.70
C LEU A 230 -17.33 -5.03 3.46
N ARG A 231 -18.29 -5.15 4.39
CA ARG A 231 -18.67 -4.07 5.30
C ARG A 231 -17.50 -3.67 6.20
N TRP A 232 -16.77 -4.65 6.75
CA TRP A 232 -15.59 -4.39 7.57
C TRP A 232 -14.49 -3.65 6.78
N LEU A 233 -14.21 -4.05 5.53
CA LEU A 233 -13.28 -3.34 4.64
C LEU A 233 -13.68 -1.87 4.46
N ARG A 234 -14.95 -1.64 4.09
CA ARG A 234 -15.55 -0.31 3.91
C ARG A 234 -15.46 0.54 5.18
N ASP A 235 -15.67 -0.06 6.34
CA ASP A 235 -15.74 0.62 7.63
C ASP A 235 -14.34 0.93 8.22
N GLY A 236 -13.37 1.17 7.34
CA GLY A 236 -12.03 1.66 7.67
C GLY A 236 -10.98 0.57 7.88
N ALA A 237 -11.25 -0.69 7.56
CA ALA A 237 -10.24 -1.73 7.60
C ALA A 237 -9.36 -1.75 6.33
N PHE A 238 -9.79 -1.11 5.25
CA PHE A 238 -9.12 -1.17 3.95
C PHE A 238 -8.93 0.20 3.30
N VAL A 239 -7.74 0.43 2.74
CA VAL A 239 -7.48 1.54 1.82
C VAL A 239 -7.76 1.02 0.40
N PHE A 240 -8.88 1.44 -0.17
CA PHE A 240 -9.25 1.11 -1.55
C PHE A 240 -8.35 1.89 -2.52
N LEU A 241 -7.65 1.16 -3.39
CA LEU A 241 -6.77 1.75 -4.41
C LEU A 241 -7.33 1.56 -5.82
N GLY A 242 -8.04 0.46 -6.08
CA GLY A 242 -8.68 0.22 -7.38
C GLY A 242 -9.81 -0.80 -7.31
N TYR A 243 -10.72 -0.70 -8.26
CA TYR A 243 -11.77 -1.67 -8.48
C TYR A 243 -11.94 -1.92 -9.98
N ARG A 244 -12.27 -3.16 -10.34
CA ARG A 244 -12.73 -3.49 -11.69
C ARG A 244 -13.61 -4.73 -11.61
N ALA A 245 -14.64 -4.79 -12.44
CA ALA A 245 -15.45 -5.98 -12.58
C ALA A 245 -15.18 -6.70 -13.90
N TYR A 246 -15.40 -8.00 -13.86
CA TYR A 246 -15.22 -8.91 -14.97
C TYR A 246 -16.47 -9.77 -15.10
N ASP A 247 -16.82 -10.09 -16.34
CA ASP A 247 -17.90 -11.02 -16.67
C ASP A 247 -17.34 -12.25 -17.39
N ILE A 248 -18.02 -13.37 -17.24
CA ILE A 248 -17.78 -14.59 -18.00
C ILE A 248 -18.91 -14.73 -19.01
N VAL A 249 -18.59 -14.52 -20.28
CA VAL A 249 -19.54 -14.51 -21.40
C VAL A 249 -19.23 -15.64 -22.39
N ASP A 250 -20.25 -16.11 -23.11
CA ASP A 250 -20.07 -17.06 -24.20
C ASP A 250 -19.83 -16.31 -25.54
N ILE A 251 -18.70 -16.58 -26.17
CA ILE A 251 -18.33 -16.08 -27.50
C ILE A 251 -17.96 -17.29 -28.35
N ASP A 252 -18.67 -17.49 -29.47
CA ASP A 252 -18.51 -18.63 -30.38
C ASP A 252 -18.55 -20.01 -29.67
N GLY A 253 -19.45 -20.15 -28.69
CA GLY A 253 -19.63 -21.39 -27.93
C GLY A 253 -18.52 -21.70 -26.92
N ARG A 254 -17.67 -20.71 -26.60
CA ARG A 254 -16.61 -20.81 -25.59
C ARG A 254 -16.76 -19.70 -24.55
N ARG A 255 -16.52 -20.03 -23.28
CA ARG A 255 -16.54 -19.06 -22.18
C ARG A 255 -15.29 -18.19 -22.22
N HIS A 256 -15.47 -16.88 -22.08
CA HIS A 256 -14.41 -15.88 -22.07
C HIS A 256 -14.55 -14.97 -20.85
N ILE A 257 -13.42 -14.56 -20.27
CA ILE A 257 -13.37 -13.47 -19.30
C ILE A 257 -13.27 -12.15 -20.08
N VAL A 258 -14.13 -11.21 -19.75
CA VAL A 258 -14.13 -9.85 -20.30
C VAL A 258 -14.20 -8.82 -19.18
N VAL A 259 -13.60 -7.65 -19.38
CA VAL A 259 -13.84 -6.50 -18.50
C VAL A 259 -15.29 -6.04 -18.64
N GLU A 260 -15.96 -5.80 -17.53
CA GLU A 260 -17.26 -5.11 -17.53
C GLU A 260 -17.02 -3.64 -17.90
N PRO A 261 -17.52 -3.14 -19.05
CA PRO A 261 -17.14 -1.81 -19.55
C PRO A 261 -17.52 -0.67 -18.59
N GLY A 262 -16.58 0.21 -18.31
CA GLY A 262 -16.78 1.36 -17.42
C GLY A 262 -16.79 1.01 -15.93
N SER A 263 -16.41 -0.22 -15.57
CA SER A 263 -16.29 -0.65 -14.18
C SER A 263 -14.95 -0.27 -13.55
N GLY A 264 -13.94 0.07 -14.35
CA GLY A 264 -12.60 0.43 -13.87
C GLY A 264 -12.59 1.70 -13.01
N LEU A 265 -12.07 1.59 -11.78
CA LEU A 265 -11.93 2.69 -10.81
C LEU A 265 -10.53 2.72 -10.18
N GLY A 266 -10.10 3.89 -9.72
CA GLY A 266 -8.84 4.11 -9.03
C GLY A 266 -7.64 3.78 -9.93
N ILE A 267 -6.66 3.06 -9.39
CA ILE A 267 -5.50 2.59 -10.16
C ILE A 267 -5.89 1.60 -11.28
N LEU A 268 -7.11 1.05 -11.26
CA LEU A 268 -7.65 0.17 -12.29
C LEU A 268 -8.56 0.90 -13.28
N ARG A 269 -8.58 2.24 -13.28
CA ARG A 269 -9.43 3.04 -14.18
C ARG A 269 -9.08 2.85 -15.67
N ASN A 270 -7.80 2.64 -16.01
CA ASN A 270 -7.41 2.38 -17.40
C ASN A 270 -7.68 0.91 -17.78
N GLU A 271 -8.83 0.64 -18.38
CA GLU A 271 -9.23 -0.72 -18.78
C GLU A 271 -8.36 -1.29 -19.90
N ALA A 272 -7.76 -0.44 -20.75
CA ALA A 272 -6.84 -0.87 -21.80
C ALA A 272 -5.53 -1.47 -21.28
N GLU A 273 -5.17 -1.20 -20.02
CA GLU A 273 -4.02 -1.83 -19.33
C GLU A 273 -4.39 -3.19 -18.70
N SER A 274 -5.65 -3.63 -18.80
CA SER A 274 -6.08 -4.94 -18.31
C SER A 274 -5.51 -6.06 -19.17
N SER A 275 -5.05 -7.15 -18.54
CA SER A 275 -4.74 -8.40 -19.25
C SER A 275 -5.97 -9.04 -19.92
N TYR A 276 -7.17 -8.55 -19.59
CA TYR A 276 -8.45 -8.96 -20.19
C TYR A 276 -9.13 -7.80 -20.93
N ALA A 277 -8.35 -6.80 -21.40
CA ALA A 277 -8.88 -5.71 -22.22
C ALA A 277 -9.52 -6.27 -23.51
N ASP A 278 -8.87 -7.28 -24.09
CA ASP A 278 -9.47 -8.17 -25.08
C ASP A 278 -10.04 -9.41 -24.39
N PRO A 279 -11.15 -10.00 -24.91
CA PRO A 279 -11.72 -11.23 -24.37
C PRO A 279 -10.70 -12.38 -24.33
N VAL A 280 -10.55 -13.00 -23.16
CA VAL A 280 -9.65 -14.15 -22.98
C VAL A 280 -10.47 -15.42 -22.79
N ALA A 281 -10.29 -16.40 -23.67
CA ALA A 281 -10.93 -17.69 -23.55
C ALA A 281 -10.47 -18.39 -22.25
N MET A 282 -11.42 -18.98 -21.52
CA MET A 282 -11.14 -19.70 -20.27
C MET A 282 -10.14 -20.84 -20.46
N ASP A 283 -10.10 -21.48 -21.64
CA ASP A 283 -9.16 -22.56 -21.98
C ASP A 283 -7.70 -22.10 -22.09
N ASN A 284 -7.47 -20.79 -22.24
CA ASN A 284 -6.14 -20.21 -22.32
C ASN A 284 -5.60 -19.79 -20.95
N LEU A 285 -6.38 -19.92 -19.87
CA LEU A 285 -5.92 -19.65 -18.52
C LEU A 285 -5.04 -20.79 -18.04
N GLU A 286 -4.05 -20.48 -17.19
CA GLU A 286 -3.30 -21.51 -16.49
C GLU A 286 -4.25 -22.40 -15.66
N PRO A 287 -4.01 -23.72 -15.55
CA PRO A 287 -4.95 -24.65 -14.92
C PRO A 287 -5.39 -24.24 -13.51
N GLY A 288 -4.46 -23.79 -12.66
CA GLY A 288 -4.78 -23.33 -11.30
C GLY A 288 -5.65 -22.07 -11.28
N LEU A 289 -5.43 -21.14 -12.21
CA LEU A 289 -6.27 -19.93 -12.36
C LEU A 289 -7.67 -20.29 -12.86
N ARG A 290 -7.78 -21.22 -13.82
CA ARG A 290 -9.07 -21.74 -14.29
C ARG A 290 -9.87 -22.38 -13.16
N GLU A 291 -9.24 -23.26 -12.39
CA GLU A 291 -9.90 -23.93 -11.25
C GLU A 291 -10.37 -22.90 -10.22
N LEU A 292 -9.56 -21.89 -9.93
CA LEU A 292 -9.94 -20.81 -9.02
C LEU A 292 -11.08 -19.94 -9.55
N VAL A 293 -11.18 -19.71 -10.86
CA VAL A 293 -12.28 -18.95 -11.47
C VAL A 293 -13.56 -19.80 -11.48
N GLU A 294 -13.51 -21.04 -11.96
CA GLU A 294 -14.68 -21.91 -12.14
C GLU A 294 -15.18 -22.54 -10.83
N GLY A 295 -14.27 -22.89 -9.92
CA GLY A 295 -14.53 -23.60 -8.67
C GLY A 295 -13.90 -22.93 -7.44
N GLY A 296 -14.02 -23.56 -6.26
CA GLY A 296 -13.51 -22.97 -5.00
C GLY A 296 -14.45 -21.93 -4.35
N PRO A 297 -13.97 -21.23 -3.30
CA PRO A 297 -14.79 -20.31 -2.50
C PRO A 297 -15.23 -19.08 -3.32
N ALA A 298 -16.35 -18.47 -2.93
CA ALA A 298 -16.86 -17.25 -3.55
C ALA A 298 -15.98 -16.02 -3.27
N LEU A 299 -15.14 -16.08 -2.22
CA LEU A 299 -14.16 -15.05 -1.86
C LEU A 299 -12.74 -15.56 -2.09
N ILE A 300 -11.95 -14.76 -2.79
CA ILE A 300 -10.53 -14.97 -3.02
C ILE A 300 -9.78 -13.80 -2.39
N ILE A 301 -8.86 -14.10 -1.48
CA ILE A 301 -7.90 -13.12 -0.96
C ILE A 301 -6.53 -13.57 -1.43
N SER A 302 -5.76 -12.68 -2.05
CA SER A 302 -4.38 -12.94 -2.49
C SER A 302 -3.51 -11.68 -2.41
N LYS A 303 -2.21 -11.80 -2.70
CA LYS A 303 -1.32 -10.63 -2.88
C LYS A 303 -1.06 -10.42 -4.36
N SER A 304 -1.05 -9.15 -4.78
CA SER A 304 -0.60 -8.82 -6.14
C SER A 304 0.89 -9.00 -6.33
N ASN A 305 1.29 -9.20 -7.58
CA ASN A 305 2.71 -9.15 -7.97
C ASN A 305 3.26 -7.72 -7.94
N ALA A 306 2.44 -6.74 -8.31
CA ALA A 306 2.78 -5.33 -8.25
C ALA A 306 2.72 -4.79 -6.82
N ALA A 307 3.63 -3.88 -6.48
CA ALA A 307 3.53 -3.08 -5.26
C ALA A 307 2.55 -1.92 -5.46
N ALA A 308 1.97 -1.43 -4.36
CA ALA A 308 1.15 -0.24 -4.38
C ALA A 308 1.98 0.98 -4.81
N THR A 309 1.39 1.79 -5.67
CA THR A 309 1.97 3.08 -6.11
C THR A 309 1.55 4.25 -5.22
N VAL A 310 0.62 4.01 -4.29
CA VAL A 310 -0.03 5.00 -3.41
C VAL A 310 0.18 4.60 -1.94
N HIS A 311 0.34 5.60 -1.07
CA HIS A 311 0.47 5.51 0.39
C HIS A 311 1.77 4.86 0.89
N ARG A 312 1.99 3.57 0.62
CA ARG A 312 3.20 2.84 1.05
C ARG A 312 3.59 1.73 0.05
N SER A 313 4.87 1.35 0.01
CA SER A 313 5.37 0.32 -0.89
C SER A 313 5.17 -1.03 -0.26
N ALA A 314 4.00 -1.62 -0.52
CA ALA A 314 3.66 -2.96 -0.11
C ALA A 314 2.97 -3.68 -1.27
N ARG A 315 3.10 -5.01 -1.34
CA ARG A 315 2.25 -5.80 -2.22
C ARG A 315 0.79 -5.54 -1.85
N MET A 316 -0.03 -5.22 -2.85
CA MET A 316 -1.44 -4.93 -2.62
C MET A 316 -2.19 -6.20 -2.27
N ASP A 317 -3.22 -6.04 -1.47
CA ASP A 317 -4.21 -7.05 -1.17
C ASP A 317 -5.22 -7.08 -2.32
N TYR A 318 -5.40 -8.26 -2.88
CA TYR A 318 -6.39 -8.59 -3.90
C TYR A 318 -7.58 -9.22 -3.20
N ILE A 319 -8.76 -8.63 -3.38
CA ILE A 319 -10.03 -9.16 -2.89
C ILE A 319 -10.92 -9.42 -4.10
N GLY A 320 -11.03 -10.68 -4.50
CA GLY A 320 -11.90 -11.15 -5.57
C GLY A 320 -13.19 -11.72 -4.99
N VAL A 321 -14.34 -11.21 -5.41
CA VAL A 321 -15.65 -11.75 -5.05
C VAL A 321 -16.33 -12.24 -6.31
N LYS A 322 -16.65 -13.53 -6.37
CA LYS A 322 -17.29 -14.13 -7.54
C LYS A 322 -18.70 -13.58 -7.73
N LYS A 323 -19.02 -13.21 -8.97
CA LYS A 323 -20.41 -12.98 -9.39
C LYS A 323 -21.09 -14.33 -9.55
N LEU A 324 -22.21 -14.53 -8.88
CA LEU A 324 -22.96 -15.78 -8.91
C LEU A 324 -24.34 -15.53 -9.53
N ASP A 325 -24.78 -16.41 -10.43
CA ASP A 325 -26.16 -16.40 -10.91
C ASP A 325 -27.14 -17.01 -9.88
N ALA A 326 -28.43 -17.03 -10.21
CA ALA A 326 -29.49 -17.58 -9.35
C ALA A 326 -29.32 -19.08 -9.05
N GLU A 327 -28.55 -19.80 -9.86
CA GLU A 327 -28.19 -21.21 -9.64
C GLU A 327 -26.88 -21.36 -8.87
N GLY A 328 -26.21 -20.27 -8.51
CA GLY A 328 -24.95 -20.25 -7.77
C GLY A 328 -23.72 -20.56 -8.62
N ARG A 329 -23.83 -20.49 -9.96
CA ARG A 329 -22.73 -20.66 -10.92
C ARG A 329 -21.97 -19.35 -11.08
N VAL A 330 -20.67 -19.46 -11.32
CA VAL A 330 -19.80 -18.29 -11.50
C VAL A 330 -20.02 -17.68 -12.89
N VAL A 331 -20.37 -16.39 -12.89
CA VAL A 331 -20.61 -15.59 -14.09
C VAL A 331 -19.69 -14.38 -14.21
N GLY A 332 -18.72 -14.23 -13.29
CA GLY A 332 -17.79 -13.11 -13.29
C GLY A 332 -17.09 -12.91 -11.95
N GLU A 333 -16.43 -11.77 -11.79
CA GLU A 333 -15.69 -11.38 -10.59
C GLU A 333 -15.77 -9.87 -10.35
N HIS A 334 -15.97 -9.48 -9.09
CA HIS A 334 -15.64 -8.16 -8.58
C HIS A 334 -14.24 -8.18 -7.98
N ARG A 335 -13.36 -7.33 -8.50
CA ARG A 335 -11.98 -7.24 -8.04
C ARG A 335 -11.74 -5.93 -7.34
N PHE A 336 -11.39 -5.98 -6.06
CA PHE A 336 -10.87 -4.85 -5.30
C PHE A 336 -9.37 -5.01 -5.07
N MET A 337 -8.66 -3.91 -5.22
CA MET A 337 -7.22 -3.79 -4.97
C MET A 337 -6.98 -2.73 -3.90
N GLY A 338 -6.13 -3.02 -2.93
CA GLY A 338 -5.83 -2.05 -1.89
C GLY A 338 -4.85 -2.53 -0.84
N LEU A 339 -4.94 -1.94 0.35
CA LEU A 339 -4.07 -2.24 1.47
C LEU A 339 -4.88 -2.33 2.77
N PHE A 340 -4.65 -3.38 3.56
CA PHE A 340 -5.16 -3.38 4.94
C PHE A 340 -4.58 -2.22 5.76
N THR A 341 -5.43 -1.60 6.56
CA THR A 341 -5.05 -0.46 7.43
C THR A 341 -4.34 -0.93 8.70
N SER A 342 -3.68 -0.01 9.40
CA SER A 342 -3.16 -0.27 10.75
C SER A 342 -4.25 -0.72 11.73
N ARG A 343 -5.48 -0.21 11.58
CA ARG A 343 -6.64 -0.65 12.35
C ARG A 343 -6.94 -2.13 12.10
N ALA A 344 -6.96 -2.56 10.84
CA ALA A 344 -7.16 -3.96 10.49
C ALA A 344 -6.09 -4.86 11.13
N TYR A 345 -4.83 -4.42 11.15
CA TYR A 345 -3.76 -5.17 11.83
C TYR A 345 -3.87 -5.18 13.36
N ALA A 346 -4.46 -4.15 13.97
CA ALA A 346 -4.62 -4.05 15.42
C ALA A 346 -5.83 -4.83 15.98
N GLU A 347 -6.86 -5.08 15.17
CA GLU A 347 -8.06 -5.82 15.60
C GLU A 347 -7.74 -7.28 15.92
N GLU A 348 -8.44 -7.92 16.86
CA GLU A 348 -8.24 -9.34 17.15
C GLU A 348 -8.76 -10.20 15.99
N ALA A 349 -7.97 -11.19 15.55
CA ALA A 349 -8.31 -12.00 14.38
C ALA A 349 -9.64 -12.76 14.55
N GLU A 350 -9.96 -13.19 15.77
CA GLU A 350 -11.24 -13.84 16.11
C GLU A 350 -12.47 -12.93 15.97
N LYS A 351 -12.31 -11.62 15.83
CA LYS A 351 -13.42 -10.66 15.61
C LYS A 351 -13.63 -10.32 14.14
N ILE A 352 -12.60 -10.56 13.32
CA ILE A 352 -12.61 -10.20 11.90
C ILE A 352 -13.44 -11.23 11.12
N PRO A 353 -14.40 -10.80 10.28
CA PRO A 353 -15.15 -11.71 9.41
C PRO A 353 -14.22 -12.56 8.54
N ILE A 354 -14.67 -13.75 8.15
CA ILE A 354 -13.87 -14.82 7.49
C ILE A 354 -12.85 -15.45 8.44
N LEU A 355 -12.07 -14.67 9.19
CA LEU A 355 -11.10 -15.22 10.14
C LEU A 355 -11.77 -15.88 11.34
N ARG A 356 -12.82 -15.26 11.88
CA ARG A 356 -13.64 -15.85 12.96
C ARG A 356 -14.26 -17.19 12.54
N GLU A 357 -14.70 -17.31 11.29
CA GLU A 357 -15.26 -18.55 10.76
C GLU A 357 -14.18 -19.63 10.58
N LYS A 358 -12.99 -19.25 10.10
CA LYS A 358 -11.84 -20.18 10.05
C LYS A 358 -11.48 -20.69 11.45
N LEU A 359 -11.50 -19.81 12.47
CA LEU A 359 -11.25 -20.20 13.85
C LEU A 359 -12.32 -21.15 14.40
N GLU A 360 -13.61 -20.89 14.13
CA GLU A 360 -14.69 -21.81 14.48
C GLU A 360 -14.49 -23.20 13.89
N GLN A 361 -14.14 -23.28 12.60
CA GLN A 361 -13.84 -24.56 11.92
C GLN A 361 -12.66 -25.31 12.56
N ILE A 362 -11.60 -24.59 12.94
CA ILE A 362 -10.43 -25.17 13.62
C ILE A 362 -10.81 -25.75 14.99
N LEU A 363 -11.58 -24.99 15.78
CA LEU A 363 -12.02 -25.40 17.10
C LEU A 363 -12.96 -26.61 17.04
N GLU A 364 -13.88 -26.63 16.06
CA GLU A 364 -14.78 -27.76 15.82
C GLU A 364 -14.01 -29.01 15.41
N ALA A 365 -13.08 -28.89 14.45
CA ALA A 365 -12.24 -29.99 13.99
C ALA A 365 -11.32 -30.54 15.11
N ALA A 366 -10.90 -29.69 16.04
CA ALA A 366 -10.11 -30.10 17.21
C ALA A 366 -10.95 -30.79 18.31
N GLY A 367 -12.28 -30.66 18.28
CA GLY A 367 -13.17 -31.26 19.28
C GLY A 367 -12.99 -30.70 20.70
N VAL A 368 -12.46 -29.48 20.84
CA VAL A 368 -12.16 -28.86 22.14
C VAL A 368 -13.40 -28.21 22.75
N ALA A 369 -13.62 -28.40 24.05
CA ALA A 369 -14.75 -27.79 24.75
C ALA A 369 -14.53 -26.28 24.94
N ALA A 370 -15.57 -25.48 24.73
CA ALA A 370 -15.52 -24.03 24.96
C ALA A 370 -15.07 -23.70 26.39
N GLY A 371 -14.10 -22.79 26.51
CA GLY A 371 -13.54 -22.38 27.81
C GLY A 371 -12.52 -23.33 28.43
N SER A 372 -12.25 -24.49 27.83
CA SER A 372 -11.15 -25.38 28.21
C SER A 372 -9.78 -24.71 28.05
N HIS A 373 -8.73 -25.34 28.59
CA HIS A 373 -7.36 -24.88 28.42
C HIS A 373 -6.98 -24.82 26.92
N ASP A 374 -7.16 -25.93 26.20
CA ASP A 374 -6.80 -26.05 24.79
C ASP A 374 -7.59 -25.06 23.91
N PHE A 375 -8.86 -24.81 24.24
CA PHE A 375 -9.66 -23.77 23.57
C PHE A 375 -9.02 -22.38 23.70
N LYS A 376 -8.59 -21.99 24.91
CA LYS A 376 -7.92 -20.71 25.15
C LYS A 376 -6.57 -20.64 24.45
N GLU A 377 -5.85 -21.75 24.42
CA GLU A 377 -4.54 -21.84 23.79
C GLU A 377 -4.62 -21.72 22.27
N ILE A 378 -5.56 -22.43 21.62
CA ILE A 378 -5.84 -22.31 20.19
C ILE A 378 -6.20 -20.86 19.82
N ASN A 379 -7.11 -20.22 20.57
CA ASN A 379 -7.47 -18.81 20.32
C ASN A 379 -6.27 -17.87 20.49
N THR A 380 -5.43 -18.11 21.50
CA THR A 380 -4.23 -17.30 21.73
C THR A 380 -3.24 -17.45 20.57
N ILE A 381 -3.04 -18.69 20.08
CA ILE A 381 -2.17 -18.98 18.94
C ILE A 381 -2.71 -18.30 17.69
N PHE A 382 -3.99 -18.52 17.37
CA PHE A 382 -4.64 -17.95 16.19
C PHE A 382 -4.57 -16.42 16.18
N ASN A 383 -4.93 -15.74 17.27
CA ASN A 383 -4.89 -14.27 17.34
C ASN A 383 -3.48 -13.68 17.25
N SER A 384 -2.47 -14.50 17.52
CA SER A 384 -1.06 -14.13 17.43
C SER A 384 -0.45 -14.42 16.06
N MET A 385 -1.12 -15.16 15.18
CA MET A 385 -0.61 -15.38 13.81
C MET A 385 -0.74 -14.10 12.97
N PRO A 386 0.17 -13.86 12.01
CA PRO A 386 0.04 -12.74 11.08
C PRO A 386 -1.29 -12.82 10.32
N LYS A 387 -2.10 -11.76 10.38
CA LYS A 387 -3.43 -11.74 9.74
C LYS A 387 -3.38 -12.01 8.25
N GLU A 388 -2.33 -11.54 7.58
CA GLU A 388 -2.14 -11.82 6.16
C GLU A 388 -2.11 -13.32 5.89
N GLU A 389 -1.46 -14.11 6.75
CA GLU A 389 -1.45 -15.56 6.61
C GLU A 389 -2.83 -16.16 6.90
N LEU A 390 -3.48 -15.70 7.97
CA LEU A 390 -4.82 -16.17 8.30
C LEU A 390 -5.83 -15.92 7.16
N PHE A 391 -5.69 -14.83 6.39
CA PHE A 391 -6.52 -14.59 5.22
C PHE A 391 -6.20 -15.52 4.05
N LEU A 392 -4.91 -15.77 3.81
CA LEU A 392 -4.41 -16.46 2.61
C LEU A 392 -4.44 -17.99 2.73
N THR A 393 -4.54 -18.52 3.95
CA THR A 393 -4.47 -19.96 4.23
C THR A 393 -5.85 -20.54 4.57
N SER A 394 -6.13 -21.79 4.19
CA SER A 394 -7.38 -22.46 4.56
C SER A 394 -7.47 -22.75 6.07
N ALA A 395 -8.69 -22.94 6.60
CA ALA A 395 -8.88 -23.27 8.01
C ALA A 395 -8.19 -24.59 8.40
N GLU A 396 -8.20 -25.59 7.51
CA GLU A 396 -7.55 -26.89 7.72
C GLU A 396 -6.04 -26.75 7.93
N GLU A 397 -5.39 -25.99 7.05
CA GLU A 397 -3.95 -25.75 7.10
C GLU A 397 -3.56 -24.88 8.30
N ILE A 398 -4.34 -23.84 8.63
CA ILE A 398 -4.11 -23.07 9.87
C ILE A 398 -4.27 -23.98 11.09
N GLY A 399 -5.28 -24.86 11.09
CA GLY A 399 -5.46 -25.85 12.16
C GLY A 399 -4.26 -26.81 12.29
N ALA A 400 -3.65 -27.20 11.17
CA ALA A 400 -2.42 -27.99 11.17
C ALA A 400 -1.25 -27.22 11.81
N ASP A 401 -1.07 -25.94 11.46
CA ASP A 401 -0.07 -25.08 12.09
C ASP A 401 -0.30 -24.96 13.60
N VAL A 402 -1.53 -24.66 14.02
CA VAL A 402 -1.87 -24.50 15.44
C VAL A 402 -1.53 -25.79 16.21
N ARG A 403 -1.86 -26.97 15.67
CA ARG A 403 -1.47 -28.26 16.27
C ARG A 403 0.05 -28.44 16.31
N THR A 404 0.75 -28.03 15.26
CA THR A 404 2.22 -28.05 15.22
C THR A 404 2.79 -27.14 16.31
N VAL A 405 2.24 -25.95 16.54
CA VAL A 405 2.64 -25.04 17.63
C VAL A 405 2.41 -25.65 19.01
N LEU A 406 1.20 -26.18 19.26
CA LEU A 406 0.83 -26.82 20.53
C LEU A 406 1.76 -27.98 20.88
N THR A 407 2.12 -28.81 19.90
CA THR A 407 3.01 -29.96 20.12
C THR A 407 4.48 -29.57 20.24
N THR A 408 4.92 -28.52 19.54
CA THR A 408 6.29 -27.98 19.66
C THR A 408 6.52 -27.29 21.00
N TYR A 409 5.47 -26.85 21.70
CA TYR A 409 5.59 -26.23 23.02
C TYR A 409 6.35 -27.08 24.05
N HIS A 410 6.36 -28.41 23.85
CA HIS A 410 7.03 -29.37 24.73
C HIS A 410 8.39 -29.86 24.21
N THR A 411 8.83 -29.43 23.02
CA THR A 411 10.11 -29.84 22.42
C THR A 411 11.00 -28.64 22.15
N ASN A 412 12.32 -28.80 22.31
CA ASN A 412 13.31 -27.75 21.99
C ASN A 412 13.61 -27.69 20.48
N ASP A 413 12.66 -28.13 19.64
CA ASP A 413 12.88 -28.30 18.20
C ASP A 413 12.42 -27.07 17.43
N VAL A 414 13.05 -26.84 16.28
CA VAL A 414 12.57 -25.88 15.29
C VAL A 414 11.79 -26.58 14.21
N ARG A 415 10.64 -26.00 13.88
CA ARG A 415 9.77 -26.47 12.81
C ARG A 415 9.65 -25.42 11.73
N VAL A 416 9.74 -25.87 10.50
CA VAL A 416 9.47 -25.07 9.31
C VAL A 416 8.29 -25.73 8.61
N THR A 417 7.27 -24.96 8.26
CA THR A 417 6.21 -25.40 7.34
C THR A 417 6.31 -24.60 6.05
N LEU A 418 6.02 -25.23 4.91
CA LEU A 418 6.03 -24.59 3.59
C LEU A 418 4.65 -24.66 2.95
N ARG A 419 4.31 -23.63 2.19
CA ARG A 419 3.07 -23.52 1.44
C ARG A 419 3.32 -22.97 0.06
N GLU A 420 2.62 -23.51 -0.93
CA GLU A 420 2.53 -22.89 -2.25
C GLU A 420 1.50 -21.78 -2.22
N ASP A 421 1.78 -20.70 -2.94
CA ASP A 421 0.72 -19.76 -3.33
C ASP A 421 -0.28 -20.50 -4.24
N PRO A 422 -1.60 -20.45 -3.99
CA PRO A 422 -2.61 -21.11 -4.83
C PRO A 422 -2.60 -20.67 -6.31
N LEU A 423 -2.01 -19.50 -6.60
CA LEU A 423 -1.81 -18.99 -7.96
C LEU A 423 -0.42 -19.36 -8.52
N HIS A 424 0.31 -20.25 -7.85
CA HIS A 424 1.68 -20.69 -8.15
C HIS A 424 2.69 -19.54 -8.30
N ARG A 425 2.49 -18.45 -7.54
CA ARG A 425 3.32 -17.22 -7.56
C ARG A 425 4.50 -17.24 -6.58
N GLY A 426 4.74 -18.37 -5.93
CA GLY A 426 5.84 -18.56 -4.99
C GLY A 426 5.51 -19.47 -3.82
N VAL A 427 6.33 -19.37 -2.78
CA VAL A 427 6.22 -20.16 -1.56
C VAL A 427 6.24 -19.30 -0.30
N SER A 428 5.50 -19.72 0.71
CA SER A 428 5.51 -19.15 2.06
C SER A 428 6.12 -20.17 3.02
N ALA A 429 7.12 -19.76 3.79
CA ALA A 429 7.72 -20.56 4.85
C ALA A 429 7.34 -19.97 6.22
N MET A 430 6.81 -20.77 7.13
CA MET A 430 6.61 -20.39 8.51
C MET A 430 7.63 -21.12 9.39
N VAL A 431 8.41 -20.35 10.15
CA VAL A 431 9.43 -20.88 11.08
C VAL A 431 8.92 -20.69 12.50
N ILE A 432 8.89 -21.79 13.24
CA ILE A 432 8.47 -21.88 14.65
C ILE A 432 9.70 -22.27 15.47
N LEU A 433 10.09 -21.43 16.42
CA LEU A 433 11.22 -21.71 17.30
C LEU A 433 10.98 -21.32 18.76
N PRO A 434 11.62 -22.01 19.72
CA PRO A 434 11.72 -21.57 21.10
C PRO A 434 12.30 -20.15 21.22
N LYS A 435 11.70 -19.33 22.08
CA LYS A 435 12.02 -17.92 22.29
C LYS A 435 13.42 -17.71 22.85
N ASP A 436 13.91 -18.65 23.65
CA ASP A 436 15.28 -18.68 24.16
C ASP A 436 16.32 -18.91 23.05
N ARG A 437 15.92 -19.49 21.91
CA ARG A 437 16.77 -19.61 20.71
C ARG A 437 16.62 -18.46 19.72
N PHE A 438 15.70 -17.52 19.96
CA PHE A 438 15.49 -16.40 19.06
C PHE A 438 16.45 -15.24 19.36
N SER A 439 17.27 -14.88 18.36
CA SER A 439 18.03 -13.65 18.34
C SER A 439 17.90 -12.97 16.96
N GLY A 440 18.22 -11.67 16.87
CA GLY A 440 18.26 -10.97 15.59
C GLY A 440 19.27 -11.56 14.59
N GLU A 441 20.31 -12.23 15.10
CA GLU A 441 21.32 -12.91 14.29
C GLU A 441 20.80 -14.26 13.77
N VAL A 442 20.19 -15.08 14.64
CA VAL A 442 19.54 -16.35 14.26
C VAL A 442 18.45 -16.08 13.23
N ARG A 443 17.65 -15.05 13.47
CA ARG A 443 16.65 -14.54 12.52
C ARG A 443 17.29 -14.34 11.14
N ARG A 444 18.27 -13.45 11.02
CA ARG A 444 18.93 -13.13 9.75
C ARG A 444 19.63 -14.32 9.09
N SER A 445 20.17 -15.24 9.90
CA SER A 445 20.81 -16.46 9.44
C SER A 445 19.80 -17.42 8.80
N ILE A 446 18.64 -17.63 9.45
CA ILE A 446 17.52 -18.41 8.90
C ILE A 446 16.98 -17.75 7.63
N GLU A 447 16.80 -16.42 7.63
CA GLU A 447 16.37 -15.65 6.46
C GLU A 447 17.25 -15.91 5.24
N LEU A 448 18.56 -15.67 5.36
CA LEU A 448 19.52 -15.86 4.28
C LEU A 448 19.54 -17.30 3.80
N ALA A 449 19.52 -18.25 4.72
CA ALA A 449 19.65 -19.65 4.37
C ALA A 449 18.38 -20.22 3.70
N LEU A 450 17.19 -19.71 4.08
CA LEU A 450 15.95 -20.02 3.36
C LEU A 450 15.94 -19.39 1.97
N VAL A 451 16.41 -18.13 1.83
CA VAL A 451 16.55 -17.48 0.52
C VAL A 451 17.51 -18.26 -0.37
N ASP A 452 18.71 -18.59 0.11
CA ASP A 452 19.73 -19.32 -0.65
C ASP A 452 19.22 -20.67 -1.17
N ALA A 453 18.53 -21.42 -0.31
CA ALA A 453 17.95 -22.70 -0.69
C ALA A 453 16.86 -22.55 -1.76
N VAL A 454 16.01 -21.52 -1.67
CA VAL A 454 15.01 -21.25 -2.72
C VAL A 454 15.65 -20.70 -4.00
N VAL A 455 16.68 -19.85 -3.93
CA VAL A 455 17.44 -19.37 -5.08
C VAL A 455 18.16 -20.52 -5.80
N ALA A 456 18.79 -21.42 -5.06
CA ALA A 456 19.44 -22.59 -5.62
C ALA A 456 18.43 -23.51 -6.34
N TYR A 457 17.19 -23.54 -5.84
CA TYR A 457 16.11 -24.33 -6.41
C TYR A 457 15.48 -23.68 -7.67
N PHE A 458 15.34 -22.34 -7.67
CA PHE A 458 14.75 -21.55 -8.75
C PHE A 458 15.83 -20.70 -9.43
N PHE A 459 16.41 -21.21 -10.53
CA PHE A 459 17.38 -20.46 -11.36
C PHE A 459 16.78 -19.14 -11.90
N GLY A 460 16.91 -18.00 -11.19
CA GLY A 460 16.41 -16.71 -11.67
C GLY A 460 16.39 -15.54 -10.66
N GLN A 461 16.04 -14.34 -11.15
CA GLN A 461 15.88 -13.11 -10.36
C GLN A 461 14.70 -13.25 -9.39
N LEU A 462 15.00 -13.48 -8.11
CA LEU A 462 14.02 -13.55 -7.04
C LEU A 462 13.80 -12.18 -6.41
N ARG A 463 12.53 -11.74 -6.34
CA ARG A 463 12.10 -10.66 -5.45
C ARG A 463 11.45 -11.30 -4.23
N TYR A 464 12.18 -11.34 -3.13
CA TYR A 464 11.68 -11.80 -1.84
C TYR A 464 11.21 -10.61 -1.00
N ALA A 465 10.18 -10.82 -0.18
CA ALA A 465 9.73 -9.85 0.81
C ALA A 465 9.74 -10.56 2.15
N LEU A 466 10.59 -10.09 3.05
CA LEU A 466 10.85 -10.77 4.29
C LEU A 466 10.11 -10.07 5.43
N HIS A 467 9.14 -10.75 6.01
CA HIS A 467 8.31 -10.22 7.08
C HIS A 467 8.30 -11.18 8.26
N LEU A 468 9.41 -11.20 9.00
CA LEU A 468 9.43 -11.80 10.33
C LEU A 468 8.94 -10.74 11.32
N ASP A 469 7.64 -10.74 11.59
CA ASP A 469 7.11 -10.15 12.80
C ASP A 469 7.21 -11.19 13.91
N PRO A 470 8.17 -11.07 14.85
CA PRO A 470 8.29 -12.03 15.93
C PRO A 470 7.10 -11.90 16.86
N VAL A 471 6.07 -12.72 16.64
CA VAL A 471 4.98 -12.79 17.60
C VAL A 471 5.40 -13.71 18.72
N ARG A 472 5.50 -13.13 19.91
CA ARG A 472 5.88 -13.85 21.12
C ARG A 472 4.62 -14.43 21.74
N ILE A 473 4.44 -15.73 21.58
CA ILE A 473 3.41 -16.46 22.32
C ILE A 473 4.12 -17.20 23.41
N GLN A 474 4.01 -16.69 24.64
CA GLN A 474 4.66 -17.25 25.82
C GLN A 474 6.19 -17.47 25.60
N ASN A 475 6.58 -18.68 25.20
CA ASN A 475 7.95 -19.19 24.98
C ASN A 475 8.29 -19.52 23.51
N LEU A 476 7.46 -19.18 22.52
CA LEU A 476 7.77 -19.37 21.10
C LEU A 476 7.89 -18.02 20.39
N VAL A 477 8.72 -17.99 19.35
CA VAL A 477 8.77 -16.92 18.35
C VAL A 477 8.42 -17.51 16.99
N PHE A 478 7.48 -16.85 16.32
CA PHE A 478 7.13 -17.14 14.93
C PHE A 478 7.86 -16.17 14.02
N GLY A 479 8.14 -16.61 12.81
CA GLY A 479 8.14 -15.65 11.74
C GLY A 479 7.93 -16.30 10.39
N GLN A 480 7.40 -15.50 9.49
CA GLN A 480 7.10 -15.88 8.13
C GLN A 480 8.12 -15.32 7.13
N ILE A 481 8.49 -16.14 6.17
CA ILE A 481 9.31 -15.74 5.03
C ILE A 481 8.52 -16.05 3.77
N ARG A 482 8.17 -15.02 3.00
CA ARG A 482 7.54 -15.19 1.70
C ARG A 482 8.55 -14.98 0.61
N ILE A 483 8.63 -15.97 -0.27
CA ILE A 483 9.53 -15.97 -1.41
C ILE A 483 8.66 -16.00 -2.65
N GLY A 484 8.47 -14.82 -3.24
CA GLY A 484 7.77 -14.69 -4.51
C GLY A 484 8.64 -15.21 -5.64
N VAL A 485 8.11 -16.14 -6.42
CA VAL A 485 8.79 -16.73 -7.58
C VAL A 485 7.97 -16.39 -8.82
N PHE A 486 8.60 -15.85 -9.85
CA PHE A 486 7.94 -15.56 -11.14
C PHE A 486 7.79 -16.81 -12.03
N ALA A 487 7.94 -18.02 -11.48
CA ALA A 487 7.90 -19.30 -12.20
C ALA A 487 7.19 -20.38 -11.37
N PRO A 488 6.52 -21.36 -12.03
CA PRO A 488 5.81 -22.43 -11.35
C PRO A 488 6.74 -23.27 -10.48
N VAL A 489 6.28 -23.56 -9.27
CA VAL A 489 6.98 -24.32 -8.26
C VAL A 489 6.83 -25.81 -8.55
N VAL A 490 7.92 -26.51 -8.90
CA VAL A 490 7.93 -27.96 -9.10
C VAL A 490 8.85 -28.60 -8.06
N GLY A 491 8.31 -29.37 -7.10
CA GLY A 491 9.10 -30.27 -6.22
C GLY A 491 9.38 -29.82 -4.77
N ILE A 492 8.41 -29.16 -4.12
CA ILE A 492 8.52 -28.64 -2.74
C ILE A 492 8.92 -29.63 -1.66
N VAL A 493 8.61 -30.92 -1.80
CA VAL A 493 8.90 -31.91 -0.75
C VAL A 493 10.41 -31.99 -0.46
N HIS A 494 11.26 -31.84 -1.48
CA HIS A 494 12.72 -31.82 -1.30
C HIS A 494 13.20 -30.53 -0.63
N LEU A 495 12.60 -29.40 -1.03
CA LEU A 495 12.85 -28.08 -0.44
C LEU A 495 12.48 -28.06 1.05
N HIS A 496 11.40 -28.72 1.47
CA HIS A 496 11.01 -28.81 2.88
C HIS A 496 12.08 -29.45 3.77
N SER A 497 12.61 -30.62 3.39
CA SER A 497 13.66 -31.28 4.16
C SER A 497 14.95 -30.46 4.25
N GLU A 498 15.31 -29.77 3.17
CA GLU A 498 16.48 -28.89 3.13
C GLU A 498 16.27 -27.65 4.00
N LEU A 499 15.13 -26.99 3.90
CA LEU A 499 14.82 -25.78 4.69
C LEU A 499 14.73 -26.09 6.20
N VAL A 500 14.20 -27.26 6.59
CA VAL A 500 14.23 -27.71 7.99
C VAL A 500 15.66 -27.97 8.46
N ALA A 501 16.46 -28.73 7.71
CA ALA A 501 17.84 -29.03 8.08
C ALA A 501 18.70 -27.76 8.17
N VAL A 502 18.50 -26.82 7.25
CA VAL A 502 19.17 -25.53 7.20
C VAL A 502 18.77 -24.66 8.39
N ALA A 503 17.47 -24.52 8.69
CA ALA A 503 17.02 -23.76 9.85
C ALA A 503 17.54 -24.37 11.17
N GLN A 504 17.58 -25.70 11.27
CA GLN A 504 18.12 -26.40 12.43
C GLN A 504 19.63 -26.22 12.60
N ALA A 505 20.40 -26.15 11.52
CA ALA A 505 21.85 -25.96 11.55
C ALA A 505 22.29 -24.54 11.95
N ARG A 506 21.35 -23.57 12.03
CA ARG A 506 21.62 -22.16 12.37
C ARG A 506 21.22 -21.78 13.79
N LEU A 507 20.67 -22.73 14.55
CA LEU A 507 20.40 -22.63 16.00
C LEU A 507 21.58 -23.20 16.78
#